data_AF-A0A971D403-F1
#
_entry.id   AF-A0A971D403-F1
#
_cell.length_a   1.000
_cell.length_b   1.000
_cell.length_c   1.000
_cell.angle_alpha   90.00
_cell.angle_beta   90.00
_cell.angle_gamma   90.00
#
_symmetry.space_group_name_H-M   'P 1'
#
loop_
_entity.id
_entity.type
_entity.pdbx_description
1 polymer ?
#
loop_
_entity_poly.entity_id
_entity_poly.type
_entity_poly.pdbx_seq_one_letter_code
_entity_poly.pdbx_strand_id
1 'polypeptide(L)' 'LKDHATFNFLQWFIAEQVEEEETASDWVSKFKMAGEHPAGMYQLDKELVARRYAPPTPLAEMDAAGG' A
#
# COMPACT_ATOMS: atom_id res chain seq x y z
N LEU A 1 14.88 -27.71 -13.99
CA LEU A 1 13.65 -26.96 -13.65
C LEU A 1 14.09 -25.65 -13.03
N LYS A 2 13.87 -24.51 -13.69
CA LYS A 2 13.95 -23.20 -13.04
C LYS A 2 12.50 -22.77 -12.83
N ASP A 3 12.13 -22.51 -11.58
CA ASP A 3 10.77 -22.09 -11.26
C ASP A 3 10.59 -20.61 -11.61
N HIS A 4 10.19 -20.37 -12.86
CA HIS A 4 9.95 -19.04 -13.38
C HIS A 4 8.70 -18.39 -12.80
N ALA A 5 7.73 -19.17 -12.34
CA ALA A 5 6.50 -18.66 -11.75
C ALA A 5 6.79 -18.04 -10.37
N THR A 6 7.51 -18.77 -9.51
CA THR A 6 7.94 -18.25 -8.21
C THR A 6 8.85 -17.03 -8.35
N PHE A 7 9.77 -17.04 -9.33
CA PHE A 7 10.62 -15.87 -9.58
C PHE A 7 9.80 -14.62 -9.93
N ASN A 8 8.86 -14.73 -10.86
CA ASN A 8 8.01 -13.61 -11.27
C ASN A 8 7.12 -13.11 -10.12
N PHE A 9 6.55 -14.02 -9.33
CA PHE A 9 5.78 -13.65 -8.14
C PHE A 9 6.62 -12.84 -7.14
N LEU A 10 7.85 -13.29 -6.84
CA LEU A 10 8.72 -12.60 -5.90
C LEU A 10 9.17 -11.22 -6.43
N GLN A 11 9.41 -11.08 -7.74
CA GLN A 11 9.73 -9.77 -8.32
C GLN A 11 8.57 -8.78 -8.14
N TRP A 12 7.34 -9.21 -8.44
CA TRP A 12 6.17 -8.38 -8.20
C TRP A 12 6.00 -8.07 -6.70
N PHE A 13 6.07 -9.08 -5.83
CA PHE A 13 5.90 -8.89 -4.39
C PHE A 13 6.90 -7.88 -3.82
N ILE A 14 8.18 -7.96 -4.24
CA ILE A 14 9.20 -6.99 -3.82
C ILE A 14 8.84 -5.58 -4.28
N ALA A 15 8.44 -5.40 -5.55
CA ALA A 15 8.05 -4.09 -6.07
C ALA A 15 6.84 -3.52 -5.29
N GLU A 16 5.83 -4.36 -5.05
CA GLU A 16 4.65 -3.99 -4.27
C GLU A 16 5.00 -3.55 -2.85
N GLN A 17 5.87 -4.30 -2.16
CA GLN A 17 6.27 -3.94 -0.79
C GLN A 17 7.06 -2.64 -0.74
N VAL A 18 7.84 -2.30 -1.78
CA VAL A 18 8.51 -0.99 -1.85
C VAL A 18 7.48 0.14 -1.93
N GLU A 19 6.46 0.01 -2.78
CA GLU A 19 5.40 1.01 -2.93
C GLU A 19 4.54 1.16 -1.65
N GLU A 20 4.21 0.04 -1.00
CA GLU A 20 3.45 0.02 0.26
C GLU A 20 4.25 0.64 1.42
N GLU A 21 5.56 0.34 1.53
CA GLU A 21 6.43 0.93 2.55
C GLU A 21 6.65 2.44 2.35
N GLU A 22 6.84 2.90 1.11
CA GLU A 22 6.92 4.33 0.79
C GLU A 22 5.65 5.05 1.22
N THR A 23 4.49 4.50 0.85
CA THR A 23 3.20 5.08 1.22
C THR A 23 3.00 5.12 2.74
N ALA A 24 3.35 4.05 3.45
CA ALA A 24 3.26 4.02 4.91
C ALA A 24 4.20 5.05 5.57
N SER A 25 5.43 5.17 5.09
CA SER A 25 6.43 6.13 5.58
C SER A 25 5.96 7.58 5.41
N ASP A 26 5.34 7.90 4.27
CA ASP A 26 4.77 9.22 4.01
C ASP A 26 3.66 9.56 5.00
N TRP A 27 2.75 8.63 5.28
CA TRP A 27 1.70 8.84 6.27
C TRP A 27 2.26 9.02 7.68
N VAL A 28 3.23 8.21 8.09
CA VAL A 28 3.91 8.38 9.38
C VAL A 28 4.54 9.77 9.48
N SER A 29 5.16 10.25 8.40
CA SER A 29 5.76 11.59 8.35
C SER A 29 4.70 12.69 8.47
N LYS A 30 3.58 12.56 7.77
CA LYS A 30 2.42 13.46 7.90
C LYS A 30 1.86 13.50 9.33
N PHE A 31 1.70 12.35 9.98
CA PHE A 31 1.25 12.29 11.37
C PHE A 31 2.24 12.95 12.33
N LYS A 32 3.56 12.72 12.14
CA LYS A 32 4.61 13.40 12.92
C LYS A 32 4.55 14.92 12.74
N MET A 33 4.29 15.40 11.53
CA MET A 33 4.14 16.84 11.24
C MET A 33 2.88 17.44 11.89
N ALA A 34 1.76 16.71 11.89
CA ALA A 34 0.54 17.18 12.55
C ALA A 34 0.67 17.24 14.08
N GLY A 35 1.46 16.33 14.67
CA GLY A 35 1.67 16.26 16.11
C GLY A 35 0.35 16.13 16.87
N GLU A 36 0.14 16.96 17.89
CA GLU A 36 -1.09 17.00 18.69
C GLU A 36 -2.07 18.10 18.25
N HIS A 37 -1.82 18.77 17.12
CA HIS A 37 -2.68 19.87 16.66
C HIS A 37 -4.01 19.32 16.10
N PRO A 38 -5.18 19.68 16.70
CA PRO A 38 -6.47 19.14 16.26
C PRO A 38 -6.82 19.46 14.81
N ALA A 39 -6.41 20.63 14.31
CA ALA A 39 -6.62 21.01 12.91
C ALA A 39 -5.78 20.16 11.94
N GLY A 40 -4.54 19.82 12.32
CA GLY A 40 -3.69 18.93 11.53
C GLY A 40 -4.27 17.53 11.47
N MET A 41 -4.74 17.00 12.61
CA MET A 41 -5.40 15.70 12.67
C MET A 41 -6.70 15.66 11.85
N TYR A 42 -7.52 16.72 11.90
CA TYR A 42 -8.73 16.83 11.08
C TYR A 42 -8.43 16.85 9.57
N GLN A 43 -7.34 17.50 9.16
CA GLN A 43 -6.92 17.51 7.76
C GLN A 43 -6.46 16.11 7.29
N LEU A 44 -5.70 15.39 8.12
CA LEU A 44 -5.27 14.01 7.81
C LEU A 44 -6.46 13.05 7.70
N ASP A 45 -7.45 13.18 8.59
CA ASP A 45 -8.70 12.40 8.54
C ASP A 45 -9.42 12.58 7.18
N LYS A 46 -9.58 13.83 6.72
CA LYS A 46 -10.19 14.10 5.42
C LYS A 46 -9.42 13.50 4.24
N GLU A 47 -8.09 13.53 4.28
CA GLU A 47 -7.27 12.93 3.22
C GLU A 47 -7.37 11.41 3.22
N LEU A 48 -7.41 10.77 4.40
CA LEU A 48 -7.55 9.33 4.53
C LEU A 48 -8.93 8.83 4.10
N VAL A 49 -10.00 9.56 4.41
CA VAL A 49 -11.36 9.24 3.94
C VAL A 49 -11.46 9.25 2.41
N ALA A 50 -10.71 10.14 1.74
CA ALA A 50 -10.68 10.21 0.29
C ALA A 50 -9.86 9.09 -0.37
N ARG A 51 -9.06 8.35 0.41
CA ARG A 51 -8.16 7.32 -0.11
C ARG A 51 -8.97 6.12 -0.63
N ARG A 52 -8.69 5.69 -1.85
CA ARG A 52 -9.30 4.50 -2.45
C ARG A 52 -8.37 3.31 -2.32
N TYR A 53 -8.92 2.18 -1.89
CA TYR A 53 -8.22 0.91 -1.98
C TYR A 53 -8.13 0.49 -3.45
N ALA A 54 -6.91 0.23 -3.92
CA ALA A 54 -6.65 -0.38 -5.21
C ALA A 54 -6.03 -1.75 -4.93
N PRO A 55 -6.71 -2.86 -5.23
CA PRO A 55 -6.13 -4.18 -5.03
C PRO A 55 -4.98 -4.39 -6.01
N PRO A 56 -3.84 -4.92 -5.55
CA PRO A 56 -2.74 -5.28 -6.45
C PRO A 56 -3.15 -6.33 -7.49
N THR A 57 -2.61 -6.20 -8.70
CA THR A 57 -3.00 -7.00 -9.88
C THR A 57 -2.91 -8.52 -9.66
N PRO A 58 -1.83 -9.09 -9.09
CA PRO A 58 -1.75 -10.54 -8.89
C PRO A 58 -2.68 -11.06 -7.80
N LEU A 59 -2.97 -10.27 -6.77
CA LEU A 59 -3.97 -10.61 -5.75
C LEU A 59 -5.38 -10.58 -6.35
N ALA A 60 -5.69 -9.57 -7.17
CA ALA A 60 -6.97 -9.50 -7.89
C ALA A 60 -7.15 -10.68 -8.86
N GLU A 61 -6.07 -11.13 -9.51
CA GLU A 61 -6.08 -12.31 -10.39
C GLU A 61 -6.24 -13.63 -9.61
N MET A 62 -5.62 -13.79 -8.44
CA MET A 62 -5.81 -14.96 -7.58
C MET A 62 -7.26 -15.06 -7.05
N ASP A 63 -7.85 -13.93 -6.64
CA ASP A 63 -9.25 -13.89 -6.19
C ASP A 63 -10.21 -14.22 -7.34
N ALA A 64 -9.92 -13.75 -8.56
CA ALA A 64 -10.71 -14.06 -9.75
C ALA A 64 -10.55 -15.53 -10.22
N ALA A 65 -9.41 -16.16 -9.93
CA ALA A 65 -9.15 -17.56 -10.24
C ALA A 65 -9.83 -18.55 -9.27
N GLY A 66 -10.45 -18.06 -8.19
CA GLY A 66 -11.26 -18.88 -7.29
C GLY A 66 -10.50 -19.62 -6.19
N GLY A 67 -9.24 -19.23 -5.91
CA GLY A 67 -8.43 -19.79 -4.82
C GLY A 67 -7.78 -21.13 -5.14
#